data_AF-A0A968RN76-F1
#
_entry.id   AF-A0A968RN76-F1
#
_cell.length_a   1.000
_cell.length_b   1.000
_cell.length_c   1.000
_cell.angle_alpha   90.00
_cell.angle_beta   90.00
_cell.angle_gamma   90.00
#
_symmetry.space_group_name_H-M   'P 1'
#
loop_
_entity.id
_entity.type
_entity.pdbx_description
1 polymer ?
#
loop_
_entity_poly.entity_id
_entity_poly.type
_entity_poly.pdbx_seq_one_letter_code
_entity_poly.pdbx_strand_id
1 'polypeptide(L)' 'MRLFLALGFVVISLVAYSQTAFDALRFSTLDITATARNMGVGGAISGIGGDFSSLSTNPAGIGVYRYSE' A
#
# COMPACT_ATOMS: atom_id res chain seq x y z
N MET A 1 -15.10 -3.77 30.61
CA MET A 1 -14.57 -3.61 29.23
C MET A 1 -13.65 -2.41 29.07
N ARG A 2 -14.09 -1.18 29.42
CA ARG A 2 -13.24 0.03 29.36
C ARG A 2 -11.89 -0.09 30.10
N LEU A 3 -11.88 -0.65 31.30
CA LEU A 3 -10.66 -0.84 32.09
C LEU A 3 -9.68 -1.84 31.44
N PHE A 4 -10.19 -2.89 30.82
CA PHE A 4 -9.37 -3.87 30.11
C PHE A 4 -8.69 -3.28 28.86
N LEU A 5 -9.40 -2.41 28.13
CA LEU A 5 -8.82 -1.68 26.99
C LEU A 5 -7.72 -0.71 27.44
N ALA A 6 -7.96 0.03 28.53
CA ALA A 6 -6.97 0.94 29.09
C ALA A 6 -5.71 0.19 29.56
N LEU A 7 -5.89 -0.94 30.24
CA LEU A 7 -4.78 -1.78 30.71
C LEU A 7 -3.99 -2.38 29.52
N GLY A 8 -4.68 -2.81 28.46
CA GLY A 8 -4.04 -3.27 27.23
C GLY A 8 -3.19 -2.19 26.55
N PHE A 9 -3.68 -0.95 26.50
CA PHE A 9 -2.91 0.18 25.95
C PHE A 9 -1.64 0.49 26.73
N VAL A 10 -1.69 0.43 28.07
CA VAL A 10 -0.53 0.62 28.94
C VAL A 10 0.52 -0.46 28.68
N VAL A 11 0.12 -1.72 28.56
CA VAL A 11 1.04 -2.84 28.29
C VAL A 11 1.72 -2.69 26.93
N ILE A 12 0.99 -2.32 25.87
CA ILE A 12 1.56 -2.11 24.53
C ILE A 12 2.60 -0.98 24.54
N SER A 13 2.34 0.08 25.31
CA SER A 13 3.25 1.24 25.39
C SER A 13 4.59 0.90 26.05
N LEU A 14 4.61 -0.07 26.97
CA LEU A 14 5.83 -0.48 27.69
C LEU A 14 6.82 -1.28 26.83
N VAL A 15 6.36 -1.85 25.71
CA VAL A 15 7.18 -2.68 24.80
C VAL A 15 7.34 -2.06 23.41
N ALA A 16 6.85 -0.83 23.22
CA ALA A 16 6.96 -0.13 21.95
C ALA A 16 8.40 0.37 21.72
N TYR A 17 8.93 0.09 20.53
CA TYR A 17 10.23 0.60 20.08
C TYR A 17 10.03 1.75 19.07
N SER A 18 11.01 2.65 18.97
CA SER A 18 11.02 3.70 17.94
C SER A 18 11.42 3.14 16.57
N GLN A 19 10.94 3.77 15.50
CA GLN A 19 11.43 3.51 14.15
C GLN A 19 12.89 3.98 14.00
N THR A 20 13.65 3.35 13.11
CA THR A 20 15.06 3.72 12.85
C THR A 20 15.17 4.80 11.77
N ALA A 21 16.32 5.48 11.69
CA ALA A 21 16.59 6.44 10.62
C ALA A 21 16.57 5.79 9.21
N PHE A 22 16.94 4.50 9.12
CA PHE A 22 16.88 3.75 7.87
C PHE A 22 15.44 3.47 7.43
N ASP A 23 14.54 3.22 8.38
CA ASP A 23 13.10 3.08 8.08
C ASP A 23 12.55 4.40 7.54
N ALA A 24 12.89 5.52 8.17
CA ALA A 24 12.49 6.84 7.70
C ALA A 24 13.01 7.12 6.28
N LEU A 25 14.27 6.80 5.98
CA LEU A 25 14.85 6.96 4.66
C LEU A 25 14.13 6.09 3.61
N ARG A 26 13.82 4.83 3.93
CA ARG A 26 13.12 3.89 3.04
C ARG A 26 11.72 4.38 2.67
N PHE A 27 11.02 5.07 3.57
CA PHE A 27 9.69 5.62 3.31
C PHE A 27 9.71 7.10 2.86
N SER A 28 10.88 7.75 2.86
CA SER A 28 11.04 9.15 2.44
C SER A 28 10.97 9.33 0.92
N THR A 29 11.12 8.26 0.16
CA THR A 29 11.11 8.29 -1.30
C THR A 29 9.88 7.59 -1.85
N LEU A 30 9.32 8.14 -2.93
CA LEU A 30 8.25 7.51 -3.67
C LEU A 30 8.84 6.66 -4.79
N ASP A 31 8.68 5.35 -4.68
CA ASP A 31 8.99 4.43 -5.77
C ASP A 31 7.83 4.37 -6.76
N ILE A 32 8.13 4.56 -8.05
CA ILE A 32 7.13 4.41 -9.12
C ILE A 32 6.98 2.92 -9.40
N THR A 33 5.99 2.30 -8.76
CA THR A 33 5.72 0.85 -8.86
C THR A 33 4.59 0.50 -9.82
N ALA A 34 3.86 1.51 -10.31
CA ALA A 34 2.73 1.31 -11.21
C ALA A 34 2.63 2.38 -12.31
N THR A 35 1.72 2.18 -13.26
CA THR A 35 1.43 3.14 -14.32
C THR A 35 0.94 4.45 -13.71
N ALA A 36 1.17 5.56 -14.42
CA ALA A 36 0.67 6.87 -14.01
C ALA A 36 -0.85 6.87 -13.74
N ARG A 37 -1.63 6.09 -14.51
CA ARG A 37 -3.08 5.95 -14.32
C ARG A 37 -3.42 5.30 -12.98
N ASN A 38 -2.78 4.18 -12.64
CA ASN A 38 -3.04 3.49 -11.37
C ASN A 38 -2.51 4.29 -10.17
N MET A 39 -1.33 4.91 -10.30
CA MET A 39 -0.76 5.77 -9.24
C MET A 39 -1.62 7.01 -8.99
N GLY A 40 -2.16 7.64 -10.05
CA GLY A 40 -2.98 8.84 -9.94
C GLY A 40 -4.28 8.67 -9.16
N VAL A 41 -4.77 7.44 -9.00
CA VAL A 41 -5.95 7.12 -8.18
C VAL A 41 -5.62 6.33 -6.91
N GLY A 42 -4.35 6.32 -6.50
CA GLY A 42 -3.91 5.67 -5.26
C GLY A 42 -3.93 4.14 -5.31
N GLY A 43 -3.75 3.52 -6.48
CA GLY A 43 -3.68 2.07 -6.64
C GLY A 43 -5.04 1.36 -6.75
N ALA A 44 -6.14 2.11 -6.83
CA ALA A 44 -7.50 1.56 -6.82
C ALA A 44 -7.86 0.73 -8.07
N ILE A 45 -7.08 0.79 -9.16
CA ILE A 45 -7.40 0.11 -10.44
C ILE A 45 -7.12 -1.40 -10.38
N SER A 46 -6.38 -1.87 -9.36
CA SER A 46 -6.02 -3.28 -9.17
C SER A 46 -7.23 -4.25 -9.27
N GLY A 47 -8.42 -3.85 -8.81
CA GLY A 47 -9.61 -4.72 -8.87
C GLY A 47 -10.25 -4.83 -10.26
N ILE A 48 -10.21 -3.76 -11.07
CA ILE A 48 -10.86 -3.70 -12.39
C ILE A 48 -9.91 -4.16 -13.50
N GLY A 49 -8.61 -3.94 -13.34
CA GLY A 49 -7.63 -4.21 -14.36
C GLY A 49 -7.56 -3.10 -15.42
N GLY A 50 -7.00 -3.41 -16.59
CA GLY A 50 -7.04 -2.49 -17.75
C GLY A 50 -5.89 -1.48 -17.84
N ASP A 51 -4.78 -1.73 -17.12
CA ASP A 51 -3.51 -1.04 -17.30
C ASP A 51 -2.32 -2.03 -17.13
N PHE A 52 -1.10 -1.61 -17.47
CA PHE A 52 0.07 -2.50 -17.38
C PHE A 52 0.35 -2.98 -15.93
N SER A 53 0.04 -2.16 -14.93
CA SER A 53 0.22 -2.52 -13.51
C SER A 53 -0.74 -3.59 -12.99
N SER A 54 -1.80 -3.84 -13.74
CA SER A 54 -2.69 -4.97 -13.48
C SER A 54 -1.97 -6.30 -13.63
N LEU A 55 -0.89 -6.39 -14.44
CA LEU A 55 -0.15 -7.64 -14.60
C LEU A 55 0.47 -8.15 -13.29
N SER A 56 0.93 -7.24 -12.42
CA SER A 56 1.54 -7.61 -11.13
C SER A 56 0.51 -7.73 -9.99
N THR A 57 -0.58 -6.96 -10.06
CA THR A 57 -1.56 -6.88 -8.97
C THR A 57 -2.80 -7.76 -9.18
N ASN A 58 -3.24 -7.94 -10.43
CA ASN A 58 -4.38 -8.77 -10.83
C ASN A 58 -4.20 -9.30 -12.27
N PRO A 59 -3.45 -10.41 -12.45
CA PRO A 59 -3.10 -10.93 -13.78
C PRO A 59 -4.31 -11.23 -14.68
N ALA A 60 -5.46 -11.61 -14.10
CA ALA A 60 -6.70 -11.84 -14.85
C ALA A 60 -7.29 -10.55 -15.44
N GLY A 61 -7.06 -9.40 -14.78
CA GLY A 61 -7.51 -8.07 -15.22
C GLY A 61 -6.79 -7.55 -16.47
N ILE A 62 -5.73 -8.21 -16.95
CA ILE A 62 -5.04 -7.81 -18.18
C ILE A 62 -5.91 -8.00 -19.43
N GLY A 63 -6.93 -8.86 -19.37
CA GLY A 63 -7.84 -9.07 -20.51
C GLY A 63 -8.61 -7.81 -20.94
N VAL A 64 -8.69 -6.80 -20.06
CA VAL A 64 -9.34 -5.51 -20.33
C VAL A 64 -8.34 -4.44 -20.80
N TYR A 65 -7.03 -4.72 -20.75
CA TYR A 65 -6.01 -3.79 -21.20
C TYR A 65 -6.08 -3.60 -22.71
N ARG A 66 -6.35 -2.36 -23.15
CA ARG A 66 -6.45 -2.01 -24.58
C ARG A 66 -5.21 -1.23 -24.99
N TYR A 67 -4.54 -1.70 -26.03
CA TYR A 67 -3.53 -0.91 -26.72
C TYR A 67 -4.24 0.13 -27.59
N SER A 68 -3.87 1.39 -27.46
CA SER A 68 -4.22 2.44 -28.41
C SER A 68 -2.91 2.90 -29.01
N GLU A 69 -2.77 2.70 -30.31
CA GLU A 69 -1.77 3.43 -31.09
C GLU A 69 -2.25 4.87 -31.30
#